data_AF-L1LCY3-F1
#
_entry.id   AF-L1LCY3-F1
#
_cell.length_a   1.000
_cell.length_b   1.000
_cell.length_c   1.000
_cell.angle_alpha   90.00
_cell.angle_beta   90.00
_cell.angle_gamma   90.00
#
_symmetry.space_group_name_H-M   'P 1'
#
loop_
_entity.id
_entity.type
_entity.pdbx_description
1 polymer ?
#
loop_
_entity_poly.entity_id
_entity_poly.type
_entity_poly.pdbx_seq_one_letter_code
_entity_poly.pdbx_strand_id
1 'polypeptide(L)'
;MGTIPCLPSRKREEIKFRSQMIELKGQRDELESYKSTLNARIACLTTLSVQYAKENDRKHALFTLRKRALIQRQVAIMDEFLIKILTVISDTETAMVQLNVLKHIEIGAKLIKAISSEIKNKDYDSLMEIESECMDNIANAMGMYTSKYCKVGDDDLLKELDTLTSPENVTEIHIPVEAVTPFSHAKDNGSKNTELEVNRNTVLENLKEPVVI
;
A
#
# COMPACT_ATOMS: atom_id res chain seq x y z
N MET A 1 1.54 -48.54 -2.54
CA MET A 1 0.88 -47.77 -1.45
C MET A 1 1.69 -46.51 -1.21
N GLY A 2 1.47 -45.47 -2.04
CA GLY A 2 2.13 -44.19 -1.85
C GLY A 2 1.35 -43.39 -0.81
N THR A 3 1.95 -43.14 0.34
CA THR A 3 1.42 -42.24 1.37
C THR A 3 1.38 -40.83 0.79
N ILE A 4 0.17 -40.35 0.48
CA ILE A 4 -0.04 -38.95 0.08
C ILE A 4 0.31 -38.10 1.31
N PRO A 5 1.31 -37.21 1.22
CA PRO A 5 1.63 -36.33 2.33
C PRO A 5 0.45 -35.38 2.50
N CYS A 6 -0.22 -35.50 3.65
CA CYS A 6 -1.32 -34.64 4.03
C CYS A 6 -0.83 -33.18 4.06
N LEU A 7 -1.31 -32.38 3.10
CA LEU A 7 -1.10 -30.94 3.08
C LEU A 7 -1.60 -30.35 4.41
N PRO A 8 -0.77 -29.59 5.14
CA PRO A 8 -1.18 -28.99 6.39
C PRO A 8 -2.36 -28.06 6.13
N SER A 9 -3.43 -28.20 6.90
CA SER A 9 -4.57 -27.29 6.85
C SER A 9 -4.06 -25.85 7.11
N ARG A 10 -4.41 -24.88 6.27
CA ARG A 10 -3.95 -23.47 6.30
C ARG A 10 -3.96 -22.81 7.70
N LYS A 11 -4.94 -23.15 8.55
CA LYS A 11 -4.99 -22.72 9.98
C LYS A 11 -3.79 -23.19 10.81
N ARG A 12 -3.23 -24.35 10.50
CA ARG A 12 -2.04 -24.92 11.16
C ARG A 12 -0.79 -24.07 10.86
N GLU A 13 -0.71 -23.46 9.69
CA GLU A 13 0.40 -22.58 9.31
C GLU A 13 0.33 -21.26 10.09
N GLU A 14 -0.84 -20.63 10.18
CA GLU A 14 -1.06 -19.42 10.99
C GLU A 14 -0.68 -19.63 12.47
N ILE A 15 -1.02 -20.80 13.04
CA ILE A 15 -0.66 -21.15 14.43
C ILE A 15 0.86 -21.31 14.59
N LYS A 16 1.54 -21.92 13.61
CA LYS A 16 3.01 -22.08 13.63
C LYS A 16 3.72 -20.72 13.59
N PHE A 17 3.31 -19.81 12.71
CA PHE A 17 3.92 -18.47 12.64
C PHE A 17 3.75 -17.68 13.94
N ARG A 18 2.57 -17.77 14.58
CA ARG A 18 2.33 -17.12 15.88
C ARG A 18 3.18 -17.73 16.99
N SER A 19 3.34 -19.05 17.02
CA SER A 19 4.24 -19.73 17.98
C SER A 19 5.68 -19.24 17.82
N GLN A 20 6.17 -19.21 16.58
CA GLN A 20 7.52 -18.75 16.26
C GLN A 20 7.75 -17.29 16.67
N MET A 21 6.75 -16.41 16.47
CA MET A 21 6.83 -15.02 16.92
C MET A 21 6.90 -14.91 18.45
N ILE A 22 6.18 -15.75 19.18
CA ILE A 22 6.27 -15.80 20.65
C ILE A 22 7.66 -16.27 21.09
N GLU A 23 8.22 -17.28 20.43
CA GLU A 23 9.58 -17.78 20.70
C GLU A 23 10.63 -16.68 20.47
N LEU A 24 10.56 -15.93 19.36
CA LEU A 24 11.46 -14.81 19.08
C LEU A 24 11.35 -13.70 20.13
N LYS A 25 10.12 -13.38 20.56
CA LYS A 25 9.89 -12.39 21.64
C LYS A 25 10.43 -12.89 22.98
N GLY A 26 10.30 -14.18 23.28
CA GLY A 26 10.91 -14.80 24.44
C GLY A 26 12.44 -14.70 24.43
N GLN A 27 13.07 -15.00 23.29
CA GLN A 27 14.52 -14.85 23.12
C GLN A 27 15.00 -13.40 23.30
N ARG A 28 14.23 -12.42 22.82
CA ARG A 28 14.50 -11.00 23.08
C ARG A 28 14.50 -10.71 24.59
N ASP A 29 13.45 -11.14 25.29
CA ASP A 29 13.27 -10.86 26.71
C ASP A 29 14.36 -11.53 27.56
N GLU A 30 14.77 -12.75 27.20
CA GLU A 30 15.90 -13.45 27.83
C GLU A 30 17.21 -12.68 27.65
N LEU A 31 17.49 -12.16 26.45
CA LEU A 31 18.69 -11.35 26.19
C LEU A 31 18.68 -10.03 26.94
N GLU A 32 17.53 -9.37 27.05
CA GLU A 32 17.39 -8.13 27.85
C GLU A 32 17.63 -8.40 29.34
N SER A 33 17.08 -9.48 29.88
CA SER A 33 17.33 -9.92 31.26
C SER A 33 18.81 -10.22 31.50
N TYR A 34 19.45 -10.92 30.56
CA TYR A 34 20.88 -11.23 30.64
C TYR A 34 21.74 -9.95 30.56
N LYS A 35 21.43 -9.02 29.65
CA LYS A 35 22.09 -7.71 29.55
C LYS A 35 21.95 -6.91 30.85
N SER A 36 20.76 -6.88 31.44
CA SER A 36 20.51 -6.22 32.74
C SER A 36 21.39 -6.81 33.85
N THR A 37 21.48 -8.14 33.90
CA THR A 37 22.33 -8.88 34.85
C THR A 37 23.82 -8.55 34.66
N LEU A 38 24.30 -8.51 33.40
CA LEU A 38 25.68 -8.13 33.11
C LEU A 38 25.97 -6.67 33.50
N ASN A 39 25.04 -5.74 33.27
CA ASN A 39 25.18 -4.34 33.68
C ASN A 39 25.27 -4.19 35.21
N ALA A 40 24.45 -4.94 35.96
CA ALA A 40 24.58 -5.00 37.42
C ALA A 40 25.96 -5.53 37.85
N ARG A 41 26.50 -6.53 37.13
CA ARG A 41 27.86 -7.04 37.38
C ARG A 41 28.94 -6.02 37.06
N ILE A 42 28.80 -5.22 36.00
CA ILE A 42 29.72 -4.12 35.67
C ILE A 42 29.70 -3.06 36.77
N ALA A 43 28.52 -2.70 37.29
CA ALA A 43 28.40 -1.74 38.39
C ALA A 43 29.14 -2.24 39.64
N CYS A 44 28.94 -3.51 40.01
CA CYS A 44 29.65 -4.15 41.12
C CYS A 44 31.17 -4.21 40.92
N LEU A 45 31.66 -4.52 39.72
CA LEU A 45 33.09 -4.51 39.43
C LEU A 45 33.68 -3.09 39.45
N THR A 46 32.89 -2.09 39.10
CA THR A 46 33.31 -0.69 39.15
C THR A 46 33.47 -0.22 40.60
N THR A 47 32.52 -0.52 41.47
CA THR A 47 32.65 -0.20 42.91
C THR A 47 33.83 -0.94 43.55
N LEU A 48 34.03 -2.22 43.20
CA LEU A 48 35.16 -3.01 43.68
C LEU A 48 36.51 -2.47 43.18
N SER A 49 36.58 -2.00 41.92
CA SER A 49 37.80 -1.37 41.39
C SER A 49 38.17 -0.08 42.14
N VAL A 50 37.17 0.70 42.58
CA VAL A 50 37.39 1.90 43.40
C VAL A 50 37.86 1.52 44.80
N GLN A 51 37.37 0.43 45.39
CA GLN A 51 37.84 -0.06 46.69
C GLN A 51 39.30 -0.51 46.62
N TYR A 52 39.68 -1.36 45.66
CA TYR A 52 41.07 -1.79 45.50
C TYR A 52 42.04 -0.66 45.14
N ALA A 53 41.55 0.41 44.48
CA ALA A 53 42.35 1.61 44.24
C ALA A 53 42.66 2.37 45.55
N LYS A 54 41.74 2.37 46.53
CA LYS A 54 41.97 2.97 47.85
C LYS A 54 42.91 2.12 48.72
N GLU A 55 42.82 0.79 48.59
CA GLU A 55 43.65 -0.17 49.33
C GLU A 55 45.07 -0.32 48.75
N ASN A 56 45.39 0.36 47.63
CA ASN A 56 46.67 0.28 46.90
C ASN A 56 47.02 -1.12 46.35
N ASP A 57 46.05 -2.04 46.28
CA ASP A 57 46.22 -3.38 45.72
C ASP A 57 46.17 -3.39 44.19
N ARG A 58 47.28 -2.96 43.58
CA ARG A 58 47.43 -2.78 42.12
C ARG A 58 47.12 -4.06 41.32
N LYS A 59 47.46 -5.24 41.83
CA LYS A 59 47.23 -6.52 41.14
C LYS A 59 45.74 -6.83 41.03
N HIS A 60 44.99 -6.62 42.10
CA HIS A 60 43.56 -6.91 42.16
C HIS A 60 42.75 -5.84 41.40
N ALA A 61 43.15 -4.57 41.49
CA ALA A 61 42.59 -3.49 40.68
C ALA A 61 42.74 -3.74 39.17
N LEU A 62 43.92 -4.22 38.72
CA LEU A 62 44.12 -4.53 37.31
C LEU A 62 43.26 -5.72 36.85
N PHE A 63 43.10 -6.74 37.70
CA PHE A 63 42.26 -7.90 37.40
C PHE A 63 40.78 -7.51 37.26
N THR A 64 40.24 -6.69 38.18
CA THR A 64 38.85 -6.24 38.13
C THR A 64 38.59 -5.36 36.90
N LEU A 65 39.53 -4.48 36.53
CA LEU A 65 39.43 -3.67 35.31
C LEU A 65 39.44 -4.52 34.03
N ARG A 66 40.30 -5.55 33.94
CA ARG A 66 40.29 -6.49 32.81
C ARG A 66 38.97 -7.26 32.72
N LYS A 67 38.49 -7.77 33.85
CA LYS A 67 37.19 -8.46 33.92
C LYS A 67 36.04 -7.55 33.49
N ARG A 68 36.07 -6.28 33.91
CA ARG A 68 35.10 -5.26 33.47
C ARG A 68 35.13 -5.07 31.96
N ALA A 69 36.31 -4.92 31.36
CA ALA A 69 36.45 -4.73 29.91
C ALA A 69 35.90 -5.94 29.10
N LEU A 70 36.11 -7.17 29.59
CA LEU A 70 35.56 -8.36 28.96
C LEU A 70 34.03 -8.38 28.99
N ILE A 71 33.43 -8.08 30.15
CA ILE A 71 31.96 -8.04 30.27
C ILE A 71 31.38 -6.91 29.43
N GLN A 72 32.04 -5.76 29.37
CA GLN A 72 31.60 -4.64 28.52
C GLN A 72 31.61 -5.01 27.03
N ARG A 73 32.63 -5.77 26.58
CA ARG A 73 32.65 -6.33 25.22
C ARG A 73 31.49 -7.31 25.00
N GLN A 74 31.20 -8.14 25.99
CA GLN A 74 30.08 -9.07 25.91
C GLN A 74 28.74 -8.34 25.80
N VAL A 75 28.54 -7.25 26.55
CA VAL A 75 27.34 -6.40 26.44
C VAL A 75 27.20 -5.83 25.03
N ALA A 76 28.28 -5.34 24.42
CA ALA A 76 28.25 -4.83 23.05
C ALA A 76 27.82 -5.90 22.03
N ILE A 77 28.31 -7.14 22.19
CA ILE A 77 27.89 -8.27 21.35
C ILE A 77 26.39 -8.60 21.56
N MET A 78 25.89 -8.53 22.81
CA MET A 78 24.47 -8.74 23.10
C MET A 78 23.59 -7.66 22.46
N ASP A 79 24.06 -6.41 22.44
CA ASP A 79 23.34 -5.32 21.77
C ASP A 79 23.21 -5.56 20.26
N GLU A 80 24.25 -6.09 19.61
CA GLU A 80 24.16 -6.51 18.20
C GLU A 80 23.14 -7.64 17.99
N PHE A 81 23.09 -8.63 18.88
CA PHE A 81 22.10 -9.72 18.79
C PHE A 81 20.67 -9.23 19.05
N LEU A 82 20.48 -8.31 19.98
CA LEU A 82 19.19 -7.69 20.26
C LEU A 82 18.66 -6.97 19.01
N ILE A 83 19.51 -6.18 18.34
CA ILE A 83 19.15 -5.50 17.09
C ILE A 83 18.74 -6.53 16.03
N LYS A 84 19.52 -7.60 15.84
CA LYS A 84 19.21 -8.66 14.87
C LYS A 84 17.84 -9.29 15.13
N ILE A 85 17.51 -9.62 16.39
CA ILE A 85 16.23 -10.21 16.75
C ILE A 85 15.08 -9.21 16.54
N LEU A 86 15.26 -7.94 16.89
CA LEU A 86 14.26 -6.91 16.64
C LEU A 86 13.96 -6.74 15.14
N THR A 87 14.99 -6.76 14.29
CA THR A 87 14.81 -6.73 12.83
C THR A 87 13.99 -7.92 12.37
N VAL A 88 14.36 -9.14 12.78
CA VAL A 88 13.60 -10.35 12.40
C VAL A 88 12.16 -10.31 12.92
N ILE A 89 11.92 -9.84 14.16
CA ILE A 89 10.56 -9.67 14.68
C ILE A 89 9.77 -8.70 13.80
N SER A 90 10.34 -7.54 13.46
CA SER A 90 9.68 -6.55 12.60
C SER A 90 9.36 -7.11 11.20
N ASP A 91 10.31 -7.83 10.60
CA ASP A 91 10.13 -8.47 9.29
C ASP A 91 9.02 -9.53 9.34
N THR A 92 8.96 -10.34 10.41
CA THR A 92 7.90 -11.35 10.57
C THR A 92 6.52 -10.74 10.82
N GLU A 93 6.43 -9.65 11.59
CA GLU A 93 5.18 -8.94 11.85
C GLU A 93 4.64 -8.28 10.58
N THR A 94 5.51 -7.64 9.80
CA THR A 94 5.13 -7.04 8.52
C THR A 94 4.68 -8.09 7.51
N ALA A 95 5.38 -9.23 7.42
CA ALA A 95 4.95 -10.36 6.58
C ALA A 95 3.57 -10.92 7.00
N MET A 96 3.30 -10.99 8.31
CA MET A 96 2.00 -11.43 8.82
C MET A 96 0.88 -10.46 8.44
N VAL A 97 1.13 -9.14 8.55
CA VAL A 97 0.17 -8.12 8.12
C VAL A 97 -0.10 -8.23 6.62
N GLN A 98 0.95 -8.36 5.80
CA GLN A 98 0.83 -8.52 4.35
C GLN A 98 0.00 -9.76 3.97
N LEU A 99 0.20 -10.90 4.64
CA LEU A 99 -0.60 -12.10 4.44
C LEU A 99 -2.09 -11.82 4.71
N ASN A 100 -2.41 -11.15 5.81
CA ASN A 100 -3.79 -10.79 6.14
C ASN A 100 -4.40 -9.86 5.08
N VAL A 101 -3.67 -8.85 4.62
CA VAL A 101 -4.12 -7.96 3.53
C VAL A 101 -4.43 -8.75 2.27
N LEU A 102 -3.53 -9.66 1.85
CA LEU A 102 -3.77 -10.53 0.68
C LEU A 102 -5.01 -11.41 0.86
N LYS A 103 -5.24 -11.93 2.06
CA LYS A 103 -6.45 -12.71 2.39
C LYS A 103 -7.72 -11.87 2.27
N HIS A 104 -7.70 -10.62 2.73
CA HIS A 104 -8.83 -9.71 2.57
C HIS A 104 -9.09 -9.34 1.12
N ILE A 105 -8.04 -9.14 0.32
CA ILE A 105 -8.15 -8.94 -1.13
C ILE A 105 -8.75 -10.17 -1.81
N GLU A 106 -8.33 -11.38 -1.44
CA GLU A 106 -8.89 -12.63 -1.98
C GLU A 106 -10.39 -12.77 -1.67
N ILE A 107 -10.79 -12.45 -0.43
CA ILE A 107 -12.20 -12.47 -0.01
C ILE A 107 -13.00 -11.39 -0.75
N GLY A 108 -12.47 -10.18 -0.84
CA GLY A 108 -13.09 -9.08 -1.59
C GLY A 108 -13.27 -9.41 -3.06
N ALA A 109 -12.27 -10.01 -3.71
CA ALA A 109 -12.35 -10.45 -5.10
C ALA A 109 -13.41 -11.55 -5.30
N LYS A 110 -13.55 -12.48 -4.37
CA LYS A 110 -14.62 -13.50 -4.40
C LYS A 110 -15.99 -12.88 -4.23
N LEU A 111 -16.14 -11.92 -3.31
CA LEU A 111 -17.38 -11.19 -3.09
C LEU A 111 -17.78 -10.39 -4.35
N ILE A 112 -16.85 -9.66 -4.96
CA ILE A 112 -17.11 -8.91 -6.20
C ILE A 112 -17.53 -9.85 -7.32
N LYS A 113 -16.90 -11.02 -7.46
CA LYS A 113 -17.30 -12.03 -8.44
C LYS A 113 -18.71 -12.58 -8.16
N ALA A 114 -19.05 -12.82 -6.90
CA ALA A 114 -20.39 -13.26 -6.51
C ALA A 114 -21.45 -12.19 -6.83
N ILE A 115 -21.20 -10.93 -6.43
CA ILE A 115 -22.07 -9.79 -6.74
C ILE A 115 -22.21 -9.61 -8.25
N SER A 116 -21.11 -9.63 -9.00
CA SER A 116 -21.15 -9.49 -10.45
C SER A 116 -21.92 -10.63 -11.11
N SER A 117 -21.85 -11.85 -10.58
CA SER A 117 -22.64 -12.98 -11.07
C SER A 117 -24.12 -12.84 -10.74
N GLU A 118 -24.46 -12.29 -9.57
CA GLU A 118 -25.85 -12.07 -9.15
C GLU A 118 -26.50 -10.98 -9.98
N ILE A 119 -25.82 -9.83 -10.15
CA ILE A 119 -26.26 -8.72 -11.01
C ILE A 119 -26.50 -9.21 -12.44
N LYS A 120 -25.58 -10.01 -13.00
CA LYS A 120 -25.69 -10.49 -14.39
C LYS A 120 -26.81 -11.49 -14.63
N ASN A 121 -27.34 -12.18 -13.61
CA ASN A 121 -28.11 -13.39 -13.87
C ASN A 121 -29.62 -13.20 -14.04
N LYS A 122 -30.26 -12.12 -13.56
CA LYS A 122 -31.74 -11.97 -13.70
C LYS A 122 -32.28 -10.56 -13.80
N ASP A 123 -31.80 -9.64 -12.96
CA ASP A 123 -32.50 -8.36 -12.78
C ASP A 123 -31.86 -7.22 -13.56
N TYR A 124 -30.58 -7.34 -13.95
CA TYR A 124 -29.91 -6.25 -14.66
C TYR A 124 -30.35 -6.12 -16.12
N ASP A 125 -30.40 -7.23 -16.87
CA ASP A 125 -30.78 -7.18 -18.29
C ASP A 125 -32.24 -6.78 -18.45
N SER A 126 -33.13 -7.27 -17.57
CA SER A 126 -34.54 -6.88 -17.55
C SER A 126 -34.75 -5.43 -17.08
N LEU A 127 -33.98 -4.95 -16.09
CA LEU A 127 -34.02 -3.56 -15.66
C LEU A 127 -33.52 -2.61 -16.76
N MET A 128 -32.45 -2.97 -17.47
CA MET A 128 -31.94 -2.19 -18.61
C MET A 128 -32.95 -2.15 -19.77
N GLU A 129 -33.64 -3.26 -20.03
CA GLU A 129 -34.71 -3.31 -21.03
C GLU A 129 -35.91 -2.42 -20.64
N ILE A 130 -36.34 -2.47 -19.37
CA ILE A 130 -37.41 -1.60 -18.83
C ILE A 130 -36.97 -0.12 -18.83
N GLU A 131 -35.72 0.18 -18.53
CA GLU A 131 -35.18 1.55 -18.59
C GLU A 131 -35.19 2.07 -20.02
N SER A 132 -34.76 1.26 -20.99
CA SER A 132 -34.82 1.60 -22.42
C SER A 132 -36.26 1.85 -22.87
N GLU A 133 -37.20 0.95 -22.53
CA GLU A 133 -38.61 1.11 -22.88
C GLU A 133 -39.22 2.35 -22.22
N CYS A 134 -38.87 2.63 -20.96
CA CYS A 134 -39.31 3.84 -20.26
C CYS A 134 -38.78 5.10 -20.95
N MET A 135 -37.51 5.12 -21.34
CA MET A 135 -36.92 6.24 -22.06
C MET A 135 -37.55 6.44 -23.44
N ASP A 136 -37.83 5.38 -24.18
CA ASP A 136 -38.54 5.44 -25.45
C ASP A 136 -39.97 5.97 -25.27
N ASN A 137 -40.65 5.53 -24.21
CA ASN A 137 -41.99 6.02 -23.85
C ASN A 137 -41.96 7.50 -23.46
N ILE A 138 -40.94 7.95 -22.72
CA ILE A 138 -40.74 9.37 -22.40
C ILE A 138 -40.46 10.16 -23.68
N ALA A 139 -39.61 9.66 -24.58
CA ALA A 139 -39.30 10.31 -25.84
C ALA A 139 -40.55 10.40 -26.74
N ASN A 140 -41.36 9.33 -26.81
CA ASN A 140 -42.62 9.30 -27.54
C ASN A 140 -43.65 10.24 -26.92
N ALA A 141 -43.79 10.23 -25.59
CA ALA A 141 -44.68 11.15 -24.88
C ALA A 141 -44.26 12.61 -25.09
N MET A 142 -42.96 12.89 -25.02
CA MET A 142 -42.39 14.21 -25.30
C MET A 142 -42.61 14.60 -26.77
N GLY A 143 -42.39 13.69 -27.72
CA GLY A 143 -42.66 13.91 -29.14
C GLY A 143 -44.14 14.19 -29.43
N MET A 144 -45.05 13.44 -28.80
CA MET A 144 -46.49 13.69 -28.88
C MET A 144 -46.88 15.01 -28.19
N TYR A 145 -46.26 15.35 -27.07
CA TYR A 145 -46.49 16.61 -26.36
C TYR A 145 -46.02 17.79 -27.20
N THR A 146 -44.81 17.73 -27.74
CA THR A 146 -44.27 18.71 -28.69
C THR A 146 -45.16 18.82 -29.92
N SER A 147 -45.58 17.71 -30.53
CA SER A 147 -46.47 17.74 -31.70
C SER A 147 -47.86 18.34 -31.40
N LYS A 148 -48.41 18.12 -30.20
CA LYS A 148 -49.75 18.61 -29.82
C LYS A 148 -49.75 20.05 -29.31
N TYR A 149 -48.72 20.46 -28.59
CA TYR A 149 -48.67 21.74 -27.88
C TYR A 149 -47.68 22.74 -28.48
N CYS A 150 -46.68 22.28 -29.25
CA CYS A 150 -45.76 23.14 -30.01
C CYS A 150 -46.30 23.33 -31.44
N LYS A 151 -47.42 24.04 -31.57
CA LYS A 151 -47.82 24.71 -32.82
C LYS A 151 -47.55 26.20 -32.70
N VAL A 152 -46.39 26.56 -32.16
CA VAL A 152 -45.88 27.91 -32.38
C VAL A 152 -45.51 27.94 -33.86
N GLY A 153 -45.99 28.93 -34.60
CA GLY A 153 -45.71 29.00 -36.03
C GLY A 153 -44.20 29.03 -36.26
N ASP A 154 -43.70 28.07 -37.03
CA ASP A 154 -42.26 27.96 -37.32
C ASP A 154 -41.71 29.27 -37.90
N ASP A 155 -42.54 30.08 -38.59
CA ASP A 155 -42.20 31.39 -39.13
C ASP A 155 -41.88 32.46 -38.06
N ASP A 156 -42.60 32.49 -36.94
CA ASP A 156 -42.35 33.44 -35.85
C ASP A 156 -41.09 33.04 -35.06
N LEU A 157 -40.87 31.74 -34.87
CA LEU A 157 -39.67 31.19 -34.24
C LEU A 157 -38.43 31.31 -35.14
N LEU A 158 -38.57 31.13 -36.46
CA LEU A 158 -37.51 31.37 -37.44
C LEU A 158 -37.09 32.83 -37.43
N LYS A 159 -38.05 33.76 -37.30
CA LYS A 159 -37.77 35.19 -37.17
C LYS A 159 -37.09 35.53 -35.84
N GLU A 160 -37.50 34.91 -34.73
CA GLU A 160 -36.81 35.06 -33.44
C GLU A 160 -35.38 34.48 -33.50
N LEU A 161 -35.21 33.31 -34.11
CA LEU A 161 -33.90 32.66 -34.30
C LEU A 161 -32.99 33.49 -35.20
N ASP A 162 -33.50 34.07 -36.29
CA ASP A 162 -32.75 34.99 -37.16
C ASP A 162 -32.38 36.27 -36.41
N THR A 163 -33.23 36.79 -35.52
CA THR A 163 -32.86 37.94 -34.66
C THR A 163 -31.80 37.59 -33.61
N LEU A 164 -31.80 36.37 -33.08
CA LEU A 164 -30.79 35.90 -32.11
C LEU A 164 -29.47 35.48 -32.77
N THR A 165 -29.53 34.99 -34.01
CA THR A 165 -28.37 34.50 -34.80
C THR A 165 -27.78 35.58 -35.70
N SER A 166 -28.50 36.70 -35.89
CA SER A 166 -27.94 37.90 -36.52
C SER A 166 -26.63 38.29 -35.84
N PRO A 167 -25.60 38.66 -36.60
CA PRO A 167 -24.24 38.88 -36.08
C PRO A 167 -24.14 40.02 -35.05
N GLU A 168 -25.21 40.78 -34.82
CA GLU A 168 -25.27 41.81 -33.76
C GLU A 168 -25.50 41.24 -32.36
N ASN A 169 -26.05 40.03 -32.21
CA ASN A 169 -26.34 39.40 -30.90
C ASN A 169 -25.39 38.25 -30.54
N VAL A 170 -24.52 37.82 -31.47
CA VAL A 170 -23.34 37.01 -31.16
C VAL A 170 -22.23 37.96 -30.71
N THR A 171 -22.36 38.55 -29.53
CA THR A 171 -21.15 38.92 -28.79
C THR A 171 -20.45 37.62 -28.48
N GLU A 172 -19.32 37.37 -29.13
CA GLU A 172 -18.37 36.34 -28.74
C GLU A 172 -18.21 36.37 -27.22
N ILE A 173 -18.82 35.41 -26.53
CA ILE A 173 -18.51 35.17 -25.12
C ILE A 173 -17.11 34.57 -25.14
N HIS A 174 -16.11 35.42 -24.98
CA HIS A 174 -14.78 35.01 -24.60
C HIS A 174 -14.86 34.35 -23.22
N ILE A 175 -14.96 33.03 -23.20
CA ILE A 175 -14.72 32.25 -21.98
C ILE A 175 -13.19 32.22 -21.80
N PRO A 176 -12.64 32.77 -20.71
CA PRO A 176 -11.24 32.58 -20.40
C PRO A 176 -11.05 31.11 -20.00
N VAL A 177 -10.32 30.37 -20.83
CA VAL A 177 -9.89 29.01 -20.53
C VAL A 177 -8.74 29.10 -19.52
N GLU A 178 -9.07 28.98 -18.23
CA GLU A 178 -8.10 28.69 -17.19
C GLU A 178 -8.42 27.33 -16.55
N ALA A 179 -7.65 26.33 -16.99
CA ALA A 179 -7.33 25.03 -16.39
C ALA A 179 -8.42 24.29 -15.57
N VAL A 180 -9.14 23.39 -16.23
CA VAL A 180 -9.58 22.13 -15.60
C VAL A 180 -9.00 20.98 -16.41
N THR A 181 -8.00 20.32 -15.81
CA THR A 181 -7.32 19.14 -16.35
C THR A 181 -8.32 18.01 -16.63
N PRO A 182 -8.28 17.35 -17.81
CA PRO A 182 -9.17 16.24 -18.12
C PRO A 182 -8.88 15.02 -17.25
N PHE A 183 -9.87 14.57 -16.49
CA PHE A 183 -9.86 13.26 -15.83
C PHE A 183 -10.07 12.20 -16.91
N SER A 184 -9.02 11.45 -17.26
CA SER A 184 -9.09 10.40 -18.28
C SER A 184 -9.96 9.24 -17.80
N HIS A 185 -11.08 8.99 -18.48
CA HIS A 185 -11.71 7.67 -18.51
C HIS A 185 -11.24 6.95 -19.78
N ALA A 186 -10.04 6.38 -19.73
CA ALA A 186 -9.58 5.41 -20.72
C ALA A 186 -10.07 4.03 -20.28
N LYS A 187 -11.10 3.51 -20.98
CA LYS A 187 -11.39 2.09 -21.00
C LYS A 187 -10.22 1.39 -21.70
N ASP A 188 -9.47 0.61 -20.94
CA ASP A 188 -8.46 -0.30 -21.48
C ASP A 188 -9.14 -1.62 -21.84
N ASN A 189 -9.19 -1.92 -23.14
CA ASN A 189 -9.64 -3.20 -23.68
C ASN A 189 -8.42 -4.11 -23.85
N GLY A 190 -8.56 -5.36 -23.41
CA GLY A 190 -7.46 -6.31 -23.36
C GLY A 190 -6.78 -6.63 -24.70
N SER A 191 -5.50 -6.96 -24.56
CA SER A 191 -4.63 -7.78 -25.42
C SER A 191 -4.36 -7.31 -26.84
N LYS A 192 -3.08 -6.94 -27.06
CA LYS A 192 -2.14 -7.74 -27.86
C LYS A 192 -0.69 -7.30 -27.60
N ASN A 193 0.14 -8.29 -27.30
CA ASN A 193 1.61 -8.21 -27.27
C ASN A 193 2.15 -7.98 -28.69
N THR A 194 3.23 -7.19 -28.85
CA THR A 194 4.52 -7.54 -29.49
C THR A 194 5.41 -6.29 -29.66
N GLU A 195 6.74 -6.50 -29.64
CA GLU A 195 7.86 -5.56 -29.94
C GLU A 195 8.34 -4.72 -28.75
N LEU A 196 9.24 -5.22 -27.89
CA LEU A 196 10.70 -5.40 -28.05
C LEU A 196 11.49 -4.09 -28.28
N GLU A 197 12.24 -3.74 -27.22
CA GLU A 197 13.59 -3.14 -27.22
C GLU A 197 13.90 -1.95 -28.13
N VAL A 198 13.87 -0.74 -27.58
CA VAL A 198 14.95 0.27 -27.71
C VAL A 198 14.90 1.15 -26.45
N ASN A 199 16.04 1.65 -25.99
CA ASN A 199 16.23 2.63 -24.91
C ASN A 199 16.31 2.13 -23.46
N ARG A 200 17.28 1.23 -23.22
CA ARG A 200 18.01 1.16 -21.93
C ARG A 200 19.28 2.02 -21.89
N ASN A 201 19.60 2.78 -22.95
CA ASN A 201 20.90 3.44 -23.10
C ASN A 201 20.94 4.96 -22.84
N THR A 202 19.85 5.61 -22.43
CA THR A 202 19.85 7.09 -22.26
C THR A 202 20.02 7.59 -20.82
N VAL A 203 20.16 6.71 -19.82
CA VAL A 203 20.27 7.12 -18.41
C VAL A 203 21.70 7.01 -17.84
N LEU A 204 22.67 6.50 -18.62
CA LEU A 204 24.07 6.39 -18.19
C LEU A 204 25.03 7.42 -18.83
N GLU A 205 24.54 8.35 -19.65
CA GLU A 205 25.37 9.41 -20.27
C GLU A 205 25.34 10.76 -19.55
N ASN A 206 24.44 11.01 -18.58
CA ASN A 206 24.37 12.31 -17.89
C ASN A 206 25.24 12.41 -16.62
N LEU A 207 26.26 11.56 -16.49
CA LEU A 207 27.23 11.59 -15.38
C LEU A 207 28.67 11.84 -15.84
N LYS A 208 28.87 12.43 -17.03
CA LYS A 208 30.20 12.69 -17.55
C LYS A 208 30.33 13.99 -18.34
N GLU A 209 30.26 15.13 -17.66
CA GLU A 209 31.05 16.29 -18.07
C GLU A 209 31.81 16.89 -16.87
N PRO A 210 33.14 17.10 -16.98
CA PRO A 210 33.98 17.67 -15.94
C PRO A 210 34.05 19.21 -16.06
N VAL A 211 33.94 19.92 -14.94
CA VAL A 211 34.40 21.32 -14.87
C VAL A 211 35.50 21.42 -13.82
N VAL A 212 36.71 21.50 -14.36
CA VAL A 212 37.92 22.02 -13.74
C VAL A 212 37.74 23.53 -13.59
N ILE A 213 37.88 24.03 -12.35
CA ILE A 213 38.79 25.09 -11.86
C ILE A 213 38.78 24.99 -10.33
#